data_AF-A0A956PMG8-F1
#
_entry.id   AF-A0A956PMG8-F1
#
_cell.length_a   1.000
_cell.length_b   1.000
_cell.length_c   1.000
_cell.angle_alpha   90.00
_cell.angle_beta   90.00
_cell.angle_gamma   90.00
#
_symmetry.space_group_name_H-M   'P 1'
#
loop_
_entity.id
_entity.type
_entity.pdbx_description
1 polymer ?
#
loop_
_entity_poly.entity_id
_entity_poly.type
_entity_poly.pdbx_seq_one_letter_code
_entity_poly.pdbx_strand_id
1 'polypeptide(L)'
;MSRTPGTGDMRAAMKQAVKQTKGNRQKAQDSKAKWKEANKQKRKVRSLLTLALVGPLALICLLYPMHSMGYFRLWKPAELSRALSNPDQAESLNLTHQYLETVPEGIDSLKNLKVLILDQNGIPELPESVFKLQKLETLSVGYNQLKSLPADIKKLDKL
;
A
#
# COMPACT_ATOMS: atom_id res chain seq x y z
N MET A 1 -16.12 84.78 19.00
CA MET A 1 -17.59 84.61 19.10
C MET A 1 -17.95 83.19 18.68
N SER A 2 -18.01 82.26 19.63
CA SER A 2 -18.42 80.87 19.40
C SER A 2 -19.94 80.81 19.30
N ARG A 3 -20.47 80.46 18.13
CA ARG A 3 -21.90 80.19 17.94
C ARG A 3 -22.22 78.86 18.61
N THR A 4 -22.96 78.86 19.71
CA THR A 4 -23.56 77.65 20.28
C THR A 4 -24.61 77.11 19.31
N PRO A 5 -24.57 75.82 18.94
CA PRO A 5 -25.54 75.25 18.00
C PRO A 5 -26.96 75.39 18.57
N GLY A 6 -27.92 75.81 17.73
CA GLY A 6 -29.32 75.89 18.13
C GLY A 6 -29.92 74.50 18.34
N THR A 7 -30.98 74.40 19.15
CA THR A 7 -31.68 73.13 19.44
C THR A 7 -32.17 72.39 18.19
N GLY A 8 -32.44 73.10 17.09
CA GLY A 8 -32.77 72.54 15.77
C GLY A 8 -31.61 71.78 15.11
N ASP A 9 -30.38 72.30 15.22
CA ASP A 9 -29.17 71.69 14.64
C ASP A 9 -28.83 70.38 15.36
N MET A 10 -29.00 70.35 16.68
CA MET A 10 -28.81 69.13 17.48
C MET A 10 -29.81 68.04 17.10
N ARG A 11 -31.08 68.39 16.82
CA ARG A 11 -32.11 67.42 16.40
C ARG A 11 -31.82 66.83 15.02
N ALA A 12 -31.29 67.64 14.09
CA ALA A 12 -30.88 67.18 12.77
C ALA A 12 -29.66 66.24 12.86
N ALA A 13 -28.65 66.62 13.64
CA ALA A 13 -27.47 65.79 13.91
C ALA A 13 -27.86 64.44 14.56
N MET A 14 -28.77 64.44 15.53
CA MET A 14 -29.29 63.24 16.18
C MET A 14 -29.97 62.30 15.18
N LYS A 15 -30.79 62.83 14.26
CA LYS A 15 -31.44 62.02 13.21
C LYS A 15 -30.44 61.41 12.24
N GLN A 16 -29.40 62.17 11.86
CA GLN A 16 -28.34 61.67 10.99
C GLN A 16 -27.51 60.58 11.69
N ALA A 17 -27.15 60.77 12.95
CA ALA A 17 -26.45 59.77 13.76
C ALA A 17 -27.27 58.47 13.86
N VAL A 18 -28.57 58.55 14.15
CA VAL A 18 -29.46 57.37 14.19
C VAL A 18 -29.54 56.65 12.83
N LYS A 19 -29.56 57.39 11.72
CA LYS A 19 -29.55 56.80 10.37
C LYS A 19 -28.21 56.11 10.08
N GLN A 20 -27.10 56.72 10.46
CA GLN A 20 -25.76 56.14 10.30
C GLN A 20 -25.57 54.89 11.15
N THR A 21 -26.01 54.89 12.42
CA THR A 21 -25.92 53.71 13.28
C THR A 21 -26.76 52.55 12.75
N LYS A 22 -27.96 52.82 12.22
CA LYS A 22 -28.80 51.81 11.57
C LYS A 22 -28.12 51.25 10.31
N GLY A 23 -27.56 52.11 9.46
CA GLY A 23 -26.83 51.69 8.26
C GLY A 23 -25.60 50.84 8.59
N ASN A 24 -24.84 51.22 9.63
CA ASN A 24 -23.67 50.47 10.09
C ASN A 24 -24.08 49.10 10.66
N ARG A 25 -25.19 49.04 11.42
CA ARG A 25 -25.74 47.78 11.93
C ARG A 25 -26.15 46.83 10.81
N GLN A 26 -26.81 47.35 9.76
CA GLN A 26 -27.19 46.54 8.60
C GLN A 26 -25.96 46.00 7.85
N LYS A 27 -24.96 46.86 7.57
CA LYS A 27 -23.71 46.45 6.93
C LYS A 27 -22.96 45.36 7.73
N ALA A 28 -22.98 45.44 9.06
CA ALA A 28 -22.40 44.43 9.93
C ALA A 28 -23.16 43.08 9.86
N GLN A 29 -24.50 43.13 9.79
CA GLN A 29 -25.33 41.95 9.63
C GLN A 29 -25.12 41.27 8.26
N ASP A 30 -25.04 42.06 7.19
CA ASP A 30 -24.80 41.54 5.83
C ASP A 30 -23.41 40.93 5.72
N SER A 31 -22.39 41.59 6.29
CA SER A 31 -21.02 41.07 6.37
C SER A 31 -20.96 39.75 7.16
N LYS A 32 -21.70 39.65 8.27
CA LYS A 32 -21.80 38.42 9.07
C LYS A 32 -22.51 37.30 8.33
N ALA A 33 -23.56 37.61 7.56
CA ALA A 33 -24.28 36.63 6.74
C ALA A 33 -23.39 36.10 5.60
N LYS A 34 -22.68 36.99 4.89
CA LYS A 34 -21.70 36.62 3.86
C LYS A 34 -20.58 35.75 4.42
N TRP A 35 -20.04 36.10 5.59
CA TRP A 35 -19.01 35.29 6.26
C TRP A 35 -19.51 33.89 6.62
N LYS A 36 -20.74 33.78 7.13
CA LYS A 36 -21.36 32.48 7.46
C LYS A 36 -21.52 31.61 6.22
N GLU A 37 -22.03 32.16 5.12
CA GLU A 37 -22.19 31.41 3.88
C GLU A 37 -20.84 31.00 3.29
N ALA A 38 -19.86 31.91 3.26
CA ALA A 38 -18.50 31.59 2.83
C ALA A 38 -17.88 30.46 3.67
N ASN A 39 -18.06 30.48 5.00
CA ASN A 39 -17.58 29.40 5.86
C ASN A 39 -18.34 28.10 5.66
N LYS A 40 -19.65 28.15 5.38
CA LYS A 40 -20.45 26.97 5.03
C LYS A 40 -19.95 26.34 3.73
N GLN A 41 -19.66 27.15 2.72
CA GLN A 41 -19.08 26.68 1.45
C GLN A 41 -17.68 26.11 1.65
N LYS A 42 -16.81 26.77 2.43
CA LYS A 42 -15.49 26.24 2.79
C LYS A 42 -15.58 24.90 3.54
N ARG A 43 -16.54 24.73 4.44
CA ARG A 43 -16.78 23.45 5.13
C ARG A 43 -17.25 22.36 4.19
N LYS A 44 -18.16 22.67 3.24
CA LYS A 44 -18.60 21.73 2.20
C LYS A 44 -17.43 21.29 1.31
N VAL A 45 -16.67 22.24 0.78
CA VAL A 45 -15.50 21.96 -0.07
C VAL A 45 -14.45 21.16 0.70
N ARG A 46 -14.17 21.51 1.96
CA ARG A 46 -13.28 20.71 2.83
C ARG A 46 -13.80 19.30 3.04
N SER A 47 -15.09 19.12 3.32
CA SER A 47 -15.72 17.80 3.49
C SER A 47 -15.65 16.95 2.22
N LEU A 48 -15.87 17.57 1.06
CA LEU A 48 -15.80 16.91 -0.25
C LEU A 48 -14.35 16.53 -0.58
N LEU A 49 -13.39 17.43 -0.32
CA LEU A 49 -11.96 17.16 -0.48
C LEU A 49 -11.47 16.07 0.48
N THR A 50 -11.92 16.06 1.73
CA THR A 50 -11.58 14.98 2.68
C THR A 50 -12.16 13.64 2.23
N LEU A 51 -13.40 13.59 1.73
CA LEU A 51 -13.95 12.36 1.16
C LEU A 51 -13.19 11.91 -0.08
N ALA A 52 -12.83 12.84 -0.97
CA ALA A 52 -12.14 12.55 -2.23
C ALA A 52 -10.68 12.11 -2.05
N LEU A 53 -10.01 12.49 -0.96
CA LEU A 53 -8.62 12.08 -0.67
C LEU A 53 -8.55 10.84 0.22
N VAL A 54 -9.42 10.73 1.23
CA VAL A 54 -9.44 9.59 2.16
C VAL A 54 -10.12 8.37 1.53
N GLY A 55 -11.12 8.57 0.67
CA GLY A 55 -11.84 7.50 -0.02
C GLY A 55 -10.91 6.60 -0.85
N PRO A 56 -10.11 7.15 -1.79
CA PRO A 56 -9.17 6.36 -2.58
C PRO A 56 -8.09 5.69 -1.73
N LEU A 57 -7.56 6.37 -0.70
CA LEU A 57 -6.55 5.78 0.18
C LEU A 57 -7.11 4.63 1.04
N ALA A 58 -8.33 4.79 1.56
CA ALA A 58 -9.02 3.73 2.27
C ALA A 58 -9.41 2.58 1.33
N LEU A 59 -9.80 2.86 0.09
CA LEU A 59 -10.05 1.84 -0.94
C LEU A 59 -8.75 1.12 -1.30
N ILE A 60 -7.63 1.83 -1.42
CA ILE A 60 -6.29 1.23 -1.62
C ILE A 60 -5.93 0.34 -0.43
N CYS A 61 -6.18 0.76 0.82
CA CYS A 61 -5.96 -0.07 2.01
C CYS A 61 -6.89 -1.30 2.08
N LEU A 62 -8.14 -1.18 1.63
CA LEU A 62 -9.11 -2.28 1.57
C LEU A 62 -8.89 -3.21 0.36
N LEU A 63 -8.22 -2.73 -0.69
CA LEU A 63 -7.70 -3.51 -1.83
C LEU A 63 -6.29 -4.06 -1.55
N TYR A 64 -5.64 -3.64 -0.47
CA TYR A 64 -4.41 -4.21 0.08
C TYR A 64 -4.62 -5.11 1.30
N PRO A 65 -5.50 -6.13 1.30
CA PRO A 65 -5.26 -7.32 2.10
C PRO A 65 -4.29 -8.21 1.31
N MET A 66 -3.07 -7.74 1.05
CA MET A 66 -2.22 -8.31 -0.01
C MET A 66 -0.76 -8.52 0.42
N HIS A 67 -0.56 -9.15 1.59
CA HIS A 67 0.62 -10.00 1.81
C HIS A 67 0.25 -11.50 1.73
N SER A 68 -0.97 -11.86 1.30
CA SER A 68 -1.43 -13.26 1.35
C SER A 68 -2.48 -13.65 0.28
N MET A 69 -2.57 -12.93 -0.84
CA MET A 69 -3.50 -13.33 -1.92
C MET A 69 -2.83 -13.28 -3.29
N GLY A 70 -2.31 -14.43 -3.72
CA GLY A 70 -2.35 -14.88 -5.12
C GLY A 70 -1.39 -14.27 -6.15
N TYR A 71 -0.88 -13.04 -6.00
CA TYR A 71 0.05 -12.46 -6.98
C TYR A 71 1.46 -13.04 -6.93
N PHE A 72 1.80 -13.75 -5.84
CA PHE A 72 3.15 -14.30 -5.63
C PHE A 72 3.41 -15.61 -6.39
N ARG A 73 2.37 -16.29 -6.90
CA ARG A 73 2.55 -17.47 -7.77
C ARG A 73 3.30 -17.17 -9.07
N LEU A 74 3.49 -15.90 -9.40
CA LEU A 74 4.21 -15.43 -10.59
C LEU A 74 5.61 -14.89 -10.26
N TRP A 75 6.01 -14.80 -8.99
CA TRP A 75 7.36 -14.38 -8.65
C TRP A 75 8.32 -15.55 -8.82
N LYS A 76 8.93 -15.61 -10.00
CA LYS A 76 10.07 -16.47 -10.25
C LYS A 76 11.32 -15.75 -9.77
N PRO A 77 12.06 -16.27 -8.77
CA PRO A 77 13.31 -15.65 -8.35
C PRO A 77 14.25 -15.50 -9.55
N ALA A 78 15.01 -14.41 -9.61
CA ALA A 78 15.86 -14.09 -10.75
C ALA A 78 16.85 -15.22 -11.08
N GLU A 79 17.36 -15.88 -10.05
CA GLU A 79 18.25 -17.04 -10.16
C GLU A 79 17.56 -18.26 -10.79
N LEU A 80 16.32 -18.56 -10.41
CA LEU A 80 15.54 -19.60 -11.07
C LEU A 80 15.29 -19.24 -12.53
N SER A 81 14.89 -17.99 -12.82
CA SER A 81 14.63 -17.55 -14.20
C SER A 81 15.89 -17.68 -15.07
N ARG A 82 17.06 -17.38 -14.52
CA ARG A 82 18.36 -17.56 -15.18
C ARG A 82 18.69 -19.03 -15.40
N ALA A 83 18.48 -19.89 -14.40
CA ALA A 83 18.67 -21.33 -14.53
C ALA A 83 17.73 -21.95 -15.58
N LEU A 84 16.46 -21.54 -15.59
CA LEU A 84 15.46 -21.99 -16.56
C LEU A 84 15.73 -21.46 -17.97
N SER A 85 16.46 -20.35 -18.12
CA SER A 85 16.89 -19.87 -19.44
C SER A 85 17.94 -20.76 -20.09
N ASN A 86 18.77 -21.45 -19.29
CA ASN A 86 19.84 -22.35 -19.76
C ASN A 86 19.89 -23.62 -18.88
N PRO A 87 18.85 -24.48 -18.96
CA PRO A 87 18.68 -25.60 -18.02
C PRO A 87 19.79 -26.64 -18.09
N ASP A 88 20.42 -26.79 -19.26
CA ASP A 88 21.50 -27.75 -19.46
C ASP A 88 22.83 -27.34 -18.80
N GLN A 89 23.01 -26.06 -18.45
CA GLN A 89 24.24 -25.55 -17.80
C GLN A 89 24.06 -25.28 -16.30
N ALA A 90 22.83 -25.35 -15.79
CA ALA A 90 22.55 -25.10 -14.39
C ALA A 90 22.96 -26.30 -13.51
N GLU A 91 24.15 -26.24 -12.92
CA GLU A 91 24.63 -27.26 -11.97
C GLU A 91 24.36 -26.90 -10.50
N SER A 92 24.22 -25.61 -10.19
CA SER A 92 23.98 -25.13 -8.83
C SER A 92 22.92 -24.05 -8.83
N LEU A 93 21.96 -24.17 -7.91
CA LEU A 93 20.87 -23.22 -7.75
C LEU A 93 20.70 -22.88 -6.26
N ASN A 94 20.88 -21.60 -5.95
CA ASN A 94 20.69 -21.05 -4.62
C ASN A 94 19.45 -20.16 -4.58
N LEU A 95 18.47 -20.56 -3.77
CA LEU A 95 17.21 -19.87 -3.53
C LEU A 95 17.04 -19.56 -2.03
N THR A 96 18.13 -19.30 -1.32
CA THR A 96 18.11 -18.93 0.10
C THR A 96 17.38 -17.59 0.30
N HIS A 97 16.60 -17.48 1.38
CA HIS A 97 15.89 -16.24 1.74
C HIS A 97 15.00 -15.66 0.64
N GLN A 98 14.27 -16.52 -0.07
CA GLN A 98 13.35 -16.11 -1.12
C GLN A 98 11.88 -16.13 -0.62
N TYR A 99 11.61 -16.30 0.67
CA TYR A 99 10.24 -16.38 1.21
C TYR A 99 9.37 -17.41 0.47
N LEU A 100 9.98 -18.50 -0.03
CA LEU A 100 9.27 -19.51 -0.81
C LEU A 100 8.35 -20.32 0.09
N GLU A 101 7.06 -20.36 -0.23
CA GLU A 101 6.09 -21.26 0.42
C GLU A 101 6.08 -22.65 -0.24
N THR A 102 6.64 -22.78 -1.44
CA THR A 102 6.81 -24.05 -2.15
C THR A 102 8.01 -23.97 -3.09
N VAL A 103 8.54 -25.12 -3.51
CA VAL A 103 9.56 -25.16 -4.56
C VAL A 103 8.90 -24.77 -5.90
N PRO A 104 9.50 -23.85 -6.66
CA PRO A 104 8.88 -23.34 -7.88
C PRO A 104 8.70 -24.41 -8.97
N GLU A 105 7.65 -24.27 -9.76
CA GLU A 105 7.37 -25.14 -10.91
C GLU A 105 8.50 -25.08 -11.95
N GLY A 106 8.77 -26.21 -12.61
CA GLY A 106 9.81 -26.33 -13.62
C GLY A 106 11.21 -26.59 -13.07
N ILE A 107 11.40 -26.72 -11.75
CA ILE A 107 12.68 -27.14 -11.18
C ILE A 107 13.19 -28.45 -11.79
N ASP A 108 12.28 -29.35 -12.17
CA ASP A 108 12.57 -30.65 -12.79
C ASP A 108 13.12 -30.56 -14.22
N SER A 109 13.07 -29.38 -14.87
CA SER A 109 13.75 -29.18 -16.15
C SER A 109 15.26 -29.04 -16.00
N LEU A 110 15.77 -28.74 -14.80
CA LEU A 110 17.20 -28.58 -14.52
C LEU A 110 17.89 -29.94 -14.32
N LYS A 111 17.91 -30.78 -15.37
CA LYS A 111 18.39 -32.17 -15.30
C LYS A 111 19.86 -32.35 -14.91
N ASN A 112 20.65 -31.28 -15.01
CA ASN A 112 22.07 -31.27 -14.66
C ASN A 112 22.36 -30.67 -13.28
N LEU A 113 21.31 -30.32 -12.51
CA LEU A 113 21.47 -29.72 -11.20
C LEU A 113 22.07 -30.73 -10.19
N LYS A 114 23.19 -30.33 -9.59
CA LYS A 114 23.91 -31.07 -8.55
C LYS A 114 23.69 -30.47 -7.17
N VAL A 115 23.54 -29.15 -7.08
CA VAL A 115 23.39 -28.44 -5.81
C VAL A 115 22.11 -27.62 -5.81
N LEU A 116 21.23 -27.87 -4.82
CA LEU A 116 20.00 -27.12 -4.58
C LEU A 116 19.98 -26.62 -3.14
N ILE A 117 20.00 -25.30 -2.97
CA ILE A 117 19.95 -24.64 -1.67
C ILE A 117 18.63 -23.88 -1.55
N LEU A 118 17.80 -24.27 -0.58
CA LEU A 118 16.47 -23.73 -0.29
C LEU A 118 16.39 -23.19 1.15
N ASP A 119 17.52 -22.86 1.76
CA ASP A 119 17.58 -22.47 3.16
C ASP A 119 16.75 -21.20 3.45
N GLN A 120 16.23 -21.10 4.68
CA GLN A 120 15.55 -19.89 5.18
C GLN A 120 14.37 -19.47 4.28
N ASN A 121 13.50 -20.44 3.98
CA ASN A 121 12.24 -20.24 3.28
C ASN A 121 11.07 -20.74 4.14
N GLY A 122 9.85 -20.68 3.61
CA GLY A 122 8.61 -21.12 4.27
C GLY A 122 8.08 -22.47 3.79
N ILE A 123 8.92 -23.33 3.20
CA ILE A 123 8.47 -24.53 2.49
C ILE A 123 7.97 -25.59 3.49
N PRO A 124 6.69 -26.01 3.44
CA PRO A 124 6.12 -26.99 4.38
C PRO A 124 6.37 -28.44 3.94
N GLU A 125 6.57 -28.69 2.65
CA GLU A 125 6.87 -30.00 2.06
C GLU A 125 7.65 -29.86 0.75
N LEU A 126 8.43 -30.88 0.39
CA LEU A 126 9.12 -30.92 -0.91
C LEU A 126 8.23 -31.61 -1.96
N PRO A 127 7.97 -30.97 -3.12
CA PRO A 127 7.15 -31.56 -4.17
C PRO A 127 7.90 -32.67 -4.92
N GLU A 128 7.14 -33.51 -5.63
CA GLU A 128 7.69 -34.64 -6.40
C GLU A 128 8.71 -34.21 -7.46
N SER A 129 8.59 -32.97 -7.97
CA SER A 129 9.53 -32.40 -8.95
C SER A 129 10.97 -32.34 -8.45
N VAL A 130 11.21 -32.16 -7.14
CA VAL A 130 12.55 -32.18 -6.56
C VAL A 130 13.18 -33.58 -6.69
N PHE A 131 12.38 -34.64 -6.53
CA PHE A 131 12.85 -36.02 -6.59
C PHE A 131 13.13 -36.51 -8.02
N LYS A 132 12.83 -35.70 -9.05
CA LYS A 132 13.19 -35.96 -10.45
C LYS A 132 14.62 -35.53 -10.78
N LEU A 133 15.31 -34.82 -9.89
CA LEU A 133 16.68 -34.32 -10.09
C LEU A 133 17.73 -35.41 -9.87
N GLN A 134 17.87 -36.32 -10.84
CA GLN A 134 18.70 -37.54 -10.72
C GLN A 134 20.21 -37.30 -10.52
N LYS A 135 20.70 -36.07 -10.76
CA LYS A 135 22.09 -35.69 -10.56
C LYS A 135 22.33 -34.88 -9.28
N LEU A 136 21.30 -34.71 -8.45
CA LEU A 136 21.40 -33.91 -7.24
C LEU A 136 22.29 -34.60 -6.20
N GLU A 137 23.39 -33.95 -5.84
CA GLU A 137 24.40 -34.40 -4.88
C GLU A 137 24.25 -33.66 -3.54
N THR A 138 23.63 -32.48 -3.54
CA THR A 138 23.44 -31.67 -2.34
C THR A 138 22.07 -31.01 -2.34
N LEU A 139 21.30 -31.27 -1.28
CA LEU A 139 20.02 -30.64 -0.99
C LEU A 139 20.07 -30.00 0.39
N SER A 140 20.04 -28.67 0.44
CA SER A 140 19.94 -27.92 1.70
C SER A 140 18.55 -27.31 1.84
N VAL A 141 17.87 -27.62 2.94
CA VAL A 141 16.49 -27.20 3.23
C VAL A 141 16.37 -26.68 4.67
N GLY A 142 17.47 -26.18 5.23
CA GLY A 142 17.53 -25.67 6.60
C GLY A 142 16.61 -24.48 6.82
N TYR A 143 16.10 -24.31 8.04
CA TYR A 143 15.20 -23.20 8.39
C TYR A 143 13.97 -23.09 7.46
N ASN A 144 13.35 -24.22 7.14
CA ASN A 144 12.04 -24.32 6.48
C ASN A 144 10.96 -24.82 7.44
N GLN A 145 9.74 -25.03 6.94
CA GLN A 145 8.60 -25.56 7.71
C GLN A 145 8.38 -27.07 7.47
N LEU A 146 9.41 -27.77 6.97
CA LEU A 146 9.36 -29.20 6.66
C LEU A 146 9.08 -30.02 7.94
N LYS A 147 7.98 -30.75 7.94
CA LYS A 147 7.63 -31.67 9.04
C LYS A 147 8.33 -33.03 8.95
N SER A 148 8.54 -33.48 7.71
CA SER A 148 9.15 -34.76 7.39
C SER A 148 9.65 -34.75 5.96
N LEU A 149 10.65 -35.57 5.64
CA LEU A 149 11.01 -35.86 4.26
C LEU A 149 10.20 -37.08 3.76
N PRO A 150 9.57 -37.01 2.57
CA PRO A 150 8.81 -38.14 2.03
C PRO A 150 9.75 -39.29 1.62
N ALA A 151 9.20 -40.50 1.52
CA ALA A 151 9.96 -41.70 1.14
C ALA A 151 10.61 -41.60 -0.25
N ASP A 152 10.07 -40.73 -1.11
CA ASP A 152 10.58 -40.42 -2.44
C ASP A 152 11.97 -39.79 -2.45
N ILE A 153 12.48 -39.32 -1.31
CA ILE A 153 13.88 -38.87 -1.19
C ILE A 153 14.87 -39.98 -1.63
N LYS A 154 14.47 -41.26 -1.51
CA LYS A 154 15.24 -42.42 -1.97
C LYS A 154 15.40 -42.50 -3.49
N LYS A 155 14.64 -41.73 -4.27
CA LYS A 155 14.76 -41.65 -5.74
C LYS A 155 15.94 -40.79 -6.19
N LEU A 156 16.59 -40.07 -5.27
CA LEU A 156 17.78 -39.27 -5.53
C LEU A 156 19.03 -40.13 -5.32
N ASP A 157 19.41 -40.87 -6.36
CA ASP A 157 20.51 -41.86 -6.30
C ASP A 157 21.89 -41.29 -5.92
N LYS A 158 22.06 -39.96 -6.01
CA LYS A 158 23.31 -39.25 -5.77
C LYS A 158 23.36 -38.47 -4.46
N LEU A 159 22.25 -38.45 -3.70
CA LEU A 159 22.11 -37.76 -2.41
C LEU A 159 22.38 -38.71 -1.24
#